data_AF-A0A7S2SH99-F1
#
_entry.id   AF-A0A7S2SH99-F1
#
_cell.length_a   1.000
_cell.length_b   1.000
_cell.length_c   1.000
_cell.angle_alpha   90.00
_cell.angle_beta   90.00
_cell.angle_gamma   90.00
#
_symmetry.space_group_name_H-M   'P 1'
#
loop_
_entity.id
_entity.type
_entity.pdbx_description
1 polymer ?
#
loop_
_entity_poly.entity_id
_entity_poly.type
_entity_poly.pdbx_seq_one_letter_code
_entity_poly.pdbx_strand_id
1 'polypeptide(L)'
;MCVPSLQMDECGIYTVKETNIYVKPAMLIPARNAEGLITALHTKPDDNASAKYMWVSSNKSFKLPPNDNFPLFCCYYDWSPGKTVALVEGGLKAYVFAHLAARMKVIGAAGGQFWQSHHELIGTLVRWNAQEVILFPDAGSIVNRCVVLDYFRTFDLVSKIDVKIKIAWWGQEEKTDDLDPDDVLKSLSQVELTKLSLLSVCEFWAFVPGEIRRNLLEGKHKHVFPVLT
;
A
#
# COMPACT_ATOMS: atom_id res chain seq x y z
N MET A 1 -23.58 3.65 -10.83
CA MET A 1 -22.70 3.15 -11.92
C MET A 1 -23.05 1.69 -12.17
N CYS A 2 -23.34 1.29 -13.41
CA CYS A 2 -23.52 -0.12 -13.76
C CYS A 2 -22.16 -0.72 -14.08
N VAL A 3 -21.76 -1.78 -13.39
CA VAL A 3 -20.56 -2.55 -13.74
C VAL A 3 -21.00 -3.90 -14.30
N PRO A 4 -20.59 -4.25 -15.53
CA PRO A 4 -20.90 -5.56 -16.09
C PRO A 4 -20.13 -6.63 -15.31
N SER A 5 -20.85 -7.66 -14.88
CA SER A 5 -20.28 -8.87 -14.27
C SER A 5 -20.55 -10.05 -15.18
N LEU A 6 -19.58 -10.93 -15.37
CA LEU A 6 -19.74 -12.15 -16.15
C LEU A 6 -20.15 -13.28 -15.21
N GLN A 7 -21.32 -13.87 -15.45
CA GLN A 7 -21.74 -15.10 -14.78
C GLN A 7 -21.69 -16.24 -15.78
N MET A 8 -20.91 -17.28 -15.45
CA MET A 8 -20.89 -18.52 -16.23
C MET A 8 -22.00 -19.43 -15.74
N ASP A 9 -22.87 -19.89 -16.63
CA ASP A 9 -23.88 -20.89 -16.30
C ASP A 9 -23.31 -22.32 -16.28
N GLU A 10 -24.14 -23.30 -15.91
CA GLU A 10 -23.77 -24.72 -15.85
C GLU A 10 -23.33 -25.30 -17.20
N CYS A 11 -23.67 -24.63 -18.30
CA CYS A 11 -23.32 -25.01 -19.67
C CYS A 11 -22.05 -24.30 -20.19
N GLY A 12 -21.43 -23.43 -19.39
CA GLY A 12 -20.23 -22.68 -19.77
C GLY A 12 -20.50 -21.40 -20.57
N ILE A 13 -21.76 -20.93 -20.64
CA ILE A 13 -22.13 -19.69 -21.31
C ILE A 13 -21.96 -18.53 -20.33
N TYR A 14 -21.23 -17.49 -20.75
CA TYR A 14 -21.07 -16.27 -19.98
C TYR A 14 -22.21 -15.29 -20.27
N THR A 15 -22.97 -14.92 -19.25
CA THR A 15 -23.98 -13.86 -19.30
C THR A 15 -23.44 -12.60 -18.66
N VAL A 16 -23.56 -11.46 -19.36
CA VAL A 16 -23.25 -10.14 -18.78
C VAL A 16 -24.44 -9.72 -17.94
N LYS A 17 -24.25 -9.67 -16.62
CA LYS A 17 -25.21 -9.11 -15.68
C LYS A 17 -24.77 -7.71 -15.29
N GLU A 18 -25.63 -6.72 -15.55
CA GLU A 18 -25.44 -5.37 -15.03
C GLU A 18 -25.64 -5.37 -13.52
N THR A 19 -24.59 -4.97 -12.79
CA THR A 19 -24.66 -4.77 -11.35
C THR A 19 -24.70 -3.28 -11.05
N ASN A 20 -25.78 -2.83 -10.40
CA ASN A 20 -25.89 -1.45 -9.93
C ASN A 20 -25.00 -1.24 -8.71
N ILE A 21 -23.97 -0.40 -8.87
CA ILE A 21 -23.16 0.11 -7.76
C ILE A 21 -23.67 1.50 -7.39
N TYR A 22 -24.21 1.61 -6.18
CA TYR A 22 -24.60 2.88 -5.58
C TYR A 22 -23.45 3.40 -4.73
N VAL A 23 -22.77 4.42 -5.24
CA VAL A 23 -21.79 5.22 -4.51
C VAL A 23 -22.29 6.65 -4.45
N LYS A 24 -22.02 7.36 -3.36
CA LYS A 24 -22.17 8.82 -3.31
C LYS A 24 -21.29 9.47 -4.40
N PRO A 25 -21.57 10.71 -4.82
CA PRO A 25 -20.63 11.48 -5.64
C PRO A 25 -19.23 11.40 -5.05
N ALA A 26 -18.30 10.86 -5.83
CA ALA A 26 -16.97 10.49 -5.38
C ALA A 26 -16.04 10.30 -6.58
N MET A 27 -14.75 10.57 -6.35
CA MET A 27 -13.70 10.08 -7.23
C MET A 27 -13.47 8.59 -6.99
N LEU A 28 -13.49 7.80 -8.06
CA LEU A 28 -13.17 6.38 -8.03
C LEU A 28 -11.67 6.15 -8.27
N ILE A 29 -11.09 5.29 -7.44
CA ILE A 29 -9.68 4.93 -7.47
C ILE A 29 -9.62 3.40 -7.61
N PRO A 30 -9.32 2.87 -8.81
CA PRO A 30 -9.31 1.42 -9.02
C PRO A 30 -8.10 0.76 -8.35
N ALA A 31 -8.33 -0.29 -7.58
CA ALA A 31 -7.27 -1.19 -7.12
C ALA A 31 -6.99 -2.20 -8.23
N ARG A 32 -5.77 -2.17 -8.77
CA ARG A 32 -5.33 -3.09 -9.82
C ARG A 32 -4.33 -4.09 -9.24
N ASN A 33 -4.40 -5.34 -9.69
CA ASN A 33 -3.40 -6.35 -9.39
C ASN A 33 -2.16 -6.20 -10.29
N ALA A 34 -1.19 -7.12 -10.13
CA ALA A 34 0.06 -7.12 -10.89
C ALA A 34 -0.11 -7.31 -12.41
N GLU A 35 -1.28 -7.78 -12.87
CA GLU A 35 -1.65 -7.93 -14.29
C GLU A 35 -2.41 -6.72 -14.85
N GLY A 36 -2.68 -5.71 -14.01
CA GLY A 36 -3.47 -4.55 -14.38
C GLY A 36 -4.98 -4.76 -14.35
N LEU A 37 -5.46 -5.92 -13.87
CA LEU A 37 -6.88 -6.19 -13.69
C LEU A 37 -7.42 -5.46 -12.47
N ILE A 38 -8.59 -4.83 -12.60
CA ILE A 38 -9.26 -4.16 -11.49
C ILE A 38 -9.85 -5.23 -10.56
N THR A 39 -9.38 -5.29 -9.32
CA THR A 39 -9.82 -6.26 -8.31
C THR A 39 -10.73 -5.65 -7.26
N ALA A 40 -10.62 -4.33 -7.01
CA ALA A 40 -11.53 -3.59 -6.15
C ALA A 40 -11.60 -2.11 -6.53
N LEU A 41 -12.52 -1.38 -5.90
CA LEU A 41 -12.68 0.07 -6.08
C LEU A 41 -12.62 0.77 -4.72
N HIS A 42 -11.80 1.79 -4.64
CA HIS A 42 -11.74 2.72 -3.52
C HIS A 42 -12.38 4.05 -3.95
N THR A 43 -13.03 4.74 -3.03
CA THR A 43 -13.76 5.98 -3.31
C THR A 43 -13.22 7.09 -2.43
N LYS A 44 -13.11 8.29 -2.99
CA LYS A 44 -12.92 9.54 -2.25
C LYS A 44 -14.21 10.35 -2.43
N PRO A 45 -15.15 10.28 -1.47
CA PRO A 45 -16.40 11.03 -1.53
C PRO A 45 -16.16 12.54 -1.60
N ASP A 46 -17.03 13.24 -2.33
CA ASP A 46 -16.99 14.71 -2.39
C ASP A 46 -17.33 15.31 -1.02
N ASP A 47 -18.30 14.70 -0.33
CA ASP A 47 -18.61 14.93 1.09
C ASP A 47 -17.99 13.82 1.95
N ASN A 48 -16.93 14.18 2.67
CA ASN A 48 -16.10 13.28 3.47
C ASN A 48 -16.44 13.27 4.97
N ALA A 49 -17.63 13.74 5.38
CA ALA A 49 -18.03 13.84 6.80
C ALA A 49 -17.92 12.52 7.59
N SER A 50 -18.03 11.37 6.92
CA SER A 50 -17.96 10.04 7.56
C SER A 50 -16.59 9.37 7.46
N ALA A 51 -15.92 9.50 6.31
CA ALA A 51 -14.59 8.98 6.08
C ALA A 51 -13.98 9.65 4.84
N LYS A 52 -12.67 9.86 4.87
CA LYS A 52 -11.93 10.46 3.76
C LYS A 52 -11.87 9.56 2.52
N TYR A 53 -11.72 8.26 2.75
CA TYR A 53 -11.75 7.25 1.71
C TYR A 53 -12.57 6.05 2.16
N MET A 54 -13.27 5.39 1.22
CA MET A 54 -14.10 4.22 1.50
C MET A 54 -13.96 3.16 0.41
N TRP A 55 -13.90 1.89 0.81
CA TRP A 55 -13.99 0.79 -0.15
C TRP A 55 -15.41 0.61 -0.66
N VAL A 56 -15.56 0.36 -1.96
CA VAL A 56 -16.76 -0.28 -2.49
C VAL A 56 -16.79 -1.70 -1.92
N SER A 57 -17.87 -2.05 -1.25
CA SER A 57 -18.00 -3.32 -0.54
C SER A 57 -19.36 -3.96 -0.81
N SER A 58 -19.39 -5.28 -0.70
CA SER A 58 -20.62 -6.08 -0.67
C SER A 58 -20.69 -6.75 0.70
N ASN A 59 -21.87 -6.76 1.33
CA ASN A 59 -22.06 -7.34 2.68
C ASN A 59 -21.03 -6.85 3.72
N LYS A 60 -20.64 -5.56 3.64
CA LYS A 60 -19.63 -4.92 4.51
C LYS A 60 -18.21 -5.50 4.40
N SER A 61 -17.92 -6.31 3.38
CA SER A 61 -16.57 -6.79 3.07
C SER A 61 -16.08 -6.22 1.74
N PHE A 62 -14.82 -5.80 1.73
CA PHE A 62 -14.06 -5.40 0.53
C PHE A 62 -12.92 -6.38 0.23
N LYS A 63 -12.81 -7.44 1.04
CA LYS A 63 -11.73 -8.43 0.92
C LYS A 63 -11.91 -9.28 -0.32
N LEU A 64 -10.79 -9.64 -0.93
CA LEU A 64 -10.78 -10.40 -2.17
C LEU A 64 -10.84 -11.91 -1.89
N PRO A 65 -11.81 -12.65 -2.46
CA PRO A 65 -11.79 -14.10 -2.43
C PRO A 65 -10.61 -14.64 -3.26
N PRO A 66 -10.15 -15.87 -3.01
CA PRO A 66 -10.61 -16.79 -1.96
C PRO A 66 -9.94 -16.55 -0.59
N ASN A 67 -8.88 -15.74 -0.53
CA ASN A 67 -7.97 -15.67 0.62
C ASN A 67 -8.23 -14.48 1.56
N ASP A 68 -9.33 -13.75 1.35
CA ASP A 68 -9.68 -12.59 2.16
C ASP A 68 -8.59 -11.48 2.21
N ASN A 69 -7.80 -11.39 1.13
CA ASN A 69 -6.73 -10.39 1.00
C ASN A 69 -7.32 -8.98 0.92
N PHE A 70 -6.61 -8.02 1.50
CA PHE A 70 -6.90 -6.62 1.23
C PHE A 70 -6.51 -6.31 -0.23
N PRO A 71 -7.29 -5.51 -0.98
CA PRO A 71 -6.89 -5.11 -2.32
C PRO A 71 -5.66 -4.21 -2.28
N LEU A 72 -4.71 -4.46 -3.18
CA LEU A 72 -3.53 -3.62 -3.40
C LEU A 72 -3.71 -2.75 -4.65
N PHE A 73 -2.97 -1.65 -4.72
CA PHE A 73 -2.92 -0.75 -5.87
C PHE A 73 -1.60 -0.93 -6.60
N CYS A 74 -1.52 -1.89 -7.50
CA CYS A 74 -0.34 -2.14 -8.31
C CYS A 74 -0.30 -1.16 -9.50
N CYS A 75 0.58 -0.16 -9.42
CA CYS A 75 0.71 0.91 -10.39
C CYS A 75 2.07 0.78 -11.09
N TYR A 76 2.05 0.60 -12.41
CA TYR A 76 3.26 0.49 -13.22
C TYR A 76 2.97 0.96 -14.65
N TYR A 77 4.04 1.23 -15.40
CA TYR A 77 4.02 1.52 -16.83
C TYR A 77 5.01 0.57 -17.53
N ASP A 78 4.84 0.31 -18.82
CA ASP A 78 5.72 -0.61 -19.56
C ASP A 78 7.19 -0.17 -19.55
N TRP A 79 7.41 1.15 -19.42
CA TRP A 79 8.74 1.76 -19.31
C TRP A 79 9.23 1.91 -17.86
N SER A 80 8.53 1.34 -16.87
CA SER A 80 8.93 1.43 -15.47
C SER A 80 10.28 0.75 -15.27
N PRO A 81 11.36 1.48 -14.89
CA PRO A 81 12.68 0.91 -14.85
C PRO A 81 12.85 -0.03 -13.65
N GLY A 82 13.68 -1.05 -13.85
CA GLY A 82 14.37 -1.76 -12.78
C GLY A 82 13.57 -2.84 -12.05
N LYS A 83 14.24 -3.38 -11.03
CA LYS A 83 13.77 -4.42 -10.13
C LYS A 83 13.48 -3.86 -8.72
N THR A 84 13.31 -2.55 -8.62
CA THR A 84 12.98 -1.85 -7.38
C THR A 84 11.50 -1.51 -7.38
N VAL A 85 10.81 -1.86 -6.30
CA VAL A 85 9.38 -1.61 -6.11
C VAL A 85 9.17 -0.67 -4.93
N ALA A 86 8.38 0.39 -5.12
CA ALA A 86 8.01 1.29 -4.04
C ALA A 86 6.74 0.78 -3.33
N LEU A 87 6.74 0.75 -1.99
CA LEU A 87 5.53 0.59 -1.18
C LEU A 87 5.08 1.95 -0.68
N VAL A 88 3.88 2.36 -1.04
CA VAL A 88 3.32 3.69 -0.72
C VAL A 88 1.98 3.53 -0.01
N GLU A 89 1.77 4.23 1.11
CA GLU A 89 0.48 4.24 1.77
C GLU A 89 -0.58 4.95 0.89
N GLY A 90 -1.72 4.30 0.66
CA GLY A 90 -2.88 4.85 -0.05
C GLY A 90 -2.88 4.62 -1.56
N GLY A 91 -4.08 4.33 -2.10
CA GLY A 91 -4.24 4.03 -3.53
C GLY A 91 -4.02 5.24 -4.45
N LEU A 92 -4.58 6.40 -4.11
CA LEU A 92 -4.38 7.61 -4.91
C LEU A 92 -2.90 8.02 -4.94
N LYS A 93 -2.27 8.06 -3.75
CA LYS A 93 -0.84 8.35 -3.62
C LYS A 93 0.00 7.40 -4.47
N ALA A 94 -0.30 6.11 -4.50
CA ALA A 94 0.43 5.14 -5.31
C ALA A 94 0.34 5.44 -6.82
N TYR A 95 -0.84 5.78 -7.35
CA TYR A 95 -0.97 6.16 -8.77
C TYR A 95 -0.17 7.41 -9.10
N VAL A 96 -0.28 8.45 -8.28
CA VAL A 96 0.42 9.70 -8.56
C VAL A 96 1.92 9.53 -8.35
N PHE A 97 2.37 8.77 -7.36
CA PHE A 97 3.77 8.38 -7.18
C PHE A 97 4.30 7.65 -8.43
N ALA A 98 3.61 6.62 -8.91
CA ALA A 98 4.04 5.87 -10.09
C ALA A 98 4.16 6.78 -11.33
N HIS A 99 3.30 7.79 -11.43
CA HIS A 99 3.29 8.74 -12.53
C HIS A 99 4.40 9.79 -12.43
N LEU A 100 4.61 10.38 -11.26
CA LEU A 100 5.54 11.50 -11.06
C LEU A 100 6.96 11.07 -10.63
N ALA A 101 7.09 10.05 -9.78
CA ALA A 101 8.37 9.62 -9.23
C ALA A 101 9.03 8.57 -10.15
N ALA A 102 9.95 9.04 -10.99
CA ALA A 102 10.92 8.25 -11.79
C ALA A 102 10.38 7.01 -12.53
N ARG A 103 9.07 6.91 -12.73
CA ARG A 103 8.37 5.79 -13.38
C ARG A 103 8.53 4.45 -12.63
N MET A 104 8.76 4.43 -11.31
CA MET A 104 8.93 3.15 -10.59
C MET A 104 7.66 2.30 -10.60
N LYS A 105 7.82 0.97 -10.43
CA LYS A 105 6.70 0.10 -10.06
C LYS A 105 6.32 0.40 -8.61
N VAL A 106 5.03 0.61 -8.36
CA VAL A 106 4.51 0.98 -7.04
C VAL A 106 3.43 0.00 -6.62
N ILE A 107 3.44 -0.39 -5.37
CA ILE A 107 2.34 -1.08 -4.71
C ILE A 107 1.80 -0.13 -3.66
N GLY A 108 0.52 0.21 -3.78
CA GLY A 108 -0.23 0.96 -2.78
C GLY A 108 -1.04 0.05 -1.86
N ALA A 109 -1.19 0.43 -0.59
CA ALA A 109 -2.14 -0.21 0.33
C ALA A 109 -2.89 0.85 1.15
N ALA A 110 -4.20 0.69 1.29
CA ALA A 110 -5.00 1.57 2.16
C ALA A 110 -4.50 1.45 3.62
N GLY A 111 -4.19 2.59 4.26
CA GLY A 111 -3.65 2.63 5.63
C GLY A 111 -2.28 1.96 5.80
N GLY A 112 -1.54 1.72 4.71
CA GLY A 112 -0.22 1.07 4.76
C GLY A 112 -0.27 -0.43 5.10
N GLN A 113 -1.43 -1.07 5.01
CA GLN A 113 -1.65 -2.44 5.51
C GLN A 113 -1.24 -3.54 4.51
N PHE A 114 -0.03 -3.46 3.95
CA PHE A 114 0.45 -4.42 2.92
C PHE A 114 0.42 -5.88 3.39
N TRP A 115 0.74 -6.12 4.68
CA TRP A 115 0.78 -7.46 5.26
C TRP A 115 -0.58 -8.19 5.23
N GLN A 116 -1.71 -7.46 5.17
CA GLN A 116 -3.06 -8.03 5.05
C GLN A 116 -3.33 -8.63 3.65
N SER A 117 -2.40 -8.47 2.73
CA SER A 117 -2.48 -8.92 1.34
C SER A 117 -1.36 -9.92 1.03
N HIS A 118 -0.99 -10.76 2.00
CA HIS A 118 0.25 -11.56 1.98
C HIS A 118 0.58 -12.26 0.65
N HIS A 119 -0.34 -13.06 0.12
CA HIS A 119 -0.19 -13.79 -1.14
C HIS A 119 -0.11 -12.85 -2.33
N GLU A 120 -0.91 -11.78 -2.34
CA GLU A 120 -0.93 -10.80 -3.43
C GLU A 120 0.36 -9.99 -3.47
N LEU A 121 0.85 -9.56 -2.31
CA LEU A 121 2.11 -8.81 -2.18
C LEU A 121 3.29 -9.65 -2.67
N ILE A 122 3.45 -10.86 -2.13
CA ILE A 122 4.54 -11.75 -2.52
C ILE A 122 4.42 -12.17 -3.98
N GLY A 123 3.22 -12.52 -4.43
CA GLY A 123 2.96 -12.87 -5.84
C GLY A 123 3.31 -11.72 -6.80
N THR A 124 2.98 -10.49 -6.42
CA THR A 124 3.32 -9.29 -7.20
C THR A 124 4.83 -9.07 -7.26
N LEU A 125 5.53 -9.14 -6.12
CA LEU A 125 6.99 -8.95 -6.06
C LEU A 125 7.73 -9.99 -6.90
N VAL A 126 7.34 -11.27 -6.79
CA VAL A 126 7.90 -12.36 -7.60
C VAL A 126 7.63 -12.15 -9.08
N ARG A 127 6.38 -11.84 -9.46
CA ARG A 127 5.99 -11.61 -10.85
C ARG A 127 6.74 -10.45 -11.48
N TRP A 128 6.95 -9.38 -10.72
CA TRP A 128 7.69 -8.22 -11.17
C TRP A 128 9.21 -8.41 -11.11
N ASN A 129 9.69 -9.58 -10.68
CA ASN A 129 11.10 -9.91 -10.49
C ASN A 129 11.81 -8.86 -9.62
N ALA A 130 11.15 -8.47 -8.52
CA ALA A 130 11.69 -7.49 -7.60
C ALA A 130 12.96 -8.03 -6.93
N GLN A 131 13.97 -7.19 -6.80
CA GLN A 131 15.20 -7.42 -6.04
C GLN A 131 15.29 -6.50 -4.83
N GLU A 132 14.58 -5.38 -4.88
CA GLU A 132 14.53 -4.40 -3.81
C GLU A 132 13.12 -3.83 -3.66
N VAL A 133 12.75 -3.60 -2.42
CA VAL A 133 11.54 -2.89 -2.02
C VAL A 133 11.92 -1.70 -1.18
N ILE A 134 11.39 -0.53 -1.53
CA ILE A 134 11.56 0.71 -0.76
C ILE A 134 10.20 1.09 -0.17
N LEU A 135 10.08 1.06 1.15
CA LEU A 135 8.91 1.62 1.85
C LEU A 135 9.03 3.15 1.90
N PHE A 136 7.97 3.84 1.51
CA PHE A 136 7.80 5.28 1.70
C PHE A 136 6.77 5.51 2.81
N PRO A 137 7.21 5.61 4.08
CA PRO A 137 6.30 5.74 5.20
C PRO A 137 5.68 7.13 5.24
N ASP A 138 4.40 7.20 5.63
CA ASP A 138 3.72 8.48 5.84
C ASP A 138 4.38 9.29 6.98
N ALA A 139 4.32 10.62 6.86
CA ALA A 139 4.83 11.51 7.91
C ALA A 139 4.13 11.25 9.26
N GLY A 140 4.89 11.27 10.35
CA GLY A 140 4.40 10.96 11.68
C GLY A 140 3.97 9.50 11.89
N SER A 141 4.23 8.59 10.95
CA SER A 141 3.92 7.17 11.15
C SER A 141 4.76 6.54 12.27
N ILE A 142 5.95 7.07 12.53
CA ILE A 142 6.91 6.51 13.48
C ILE A 142 6.47 6.63 14.96
N VAL A 143 5.61 7.61 15.26
CA VAL A 143 5.00 7.78 16.58
C VAL A 143 3.70 6.98 16.73
N ASN A 144 3.22 6.33 15.67
CA ASN A 144 2.03 5.50 15.72
C ASN A 144 2.41 4.01 15.82
N ARG A 145 2.25 3.46 17.02
CA ARG A 145 2.55 2.04 17.33
C ARG A 145 1.90 1.05 16.37
N CYS A 146 0.65 1.27 15.97
CA CYS A 146 -0.06 0.34 15.10
C CYS A 146 0.52 0.37 13.68
N VAL A 147 0.86 1.55 13.18
CA VAL A 147 1.47 1.71 11.85
C VAL A 147 2.88 1.11 11.83
N VAL A 148 3.69 1.38 12.85
CA VAL A 148 5.02 0.75 12.99
C VAL A 148 4.91 -0.77 13.00
N LEU A 149 3.97 -1.33 13.77
CA LEU A 149 3.75 -2.78 13.78
C LEU A 149 3.38 -3.32 12.39
N ASP A 150 2.51 -2.63 11.65
CA ASP A 150 2.09 -3.04 10.31
C ASP A 150 3.24 -2.97 9.28
N TYR A 151 4.15 -1.99 9.40
CA TYR A 151 5.39 -1.96 8.61
C TYR A 151 6.28 -3.16 8.92
N PHE A 152 6.50 -3.47 10.20
CA PHE A 152 7.35 -4.61 10.58
C PHE A 152 6.75 -5.96 10.19
N ARG A 153 5.41 -6.12 10.22
CA ARG A 153 4.73 -7.28 9.63
C ARG A 153 4.97 -7.39 8.14
N THR A 154 4.97 -6.26 7.45
CA THR A 154 5.28 -6.20 6.01
C THR A 154 6.74 -6.60 5.77
N PHE A 155 7.67 -6.15 6.62
CA PHE A 155 9.09 -6.52 6.51
C PHE A 155 9.33 -8.01 6.78
N ASP A 156 8.71 -8.58 7.82
CA ASP A 156 8.75 -10.03 8.10
C ASP A 156 8.18 -10.86 6.94
N LEU A 157 7.13 -10.36 6.28
CA LEU A 157 6.58 -11.02 5.12
C LEU A 157 7.53 -10.97 3.93
N VAL A 158 8.07 -9.79 3.61
CA VAL A 158 8.97 -9.60 2.46
C VAL A 158 10.33 -10.28 2.66
N SER A 159 10.82 -10.41 3.90
CA SER A 159 12.09 -11.08 4.21
C SER A 159 12.06 -12.60 3.94
N LYS A 160 10.88 -13.20 3.74
CA LYS A 160 10.72 -14.62 3.37
C LYS A 160 11.07 -14.91 1.91
N ILE A 161 11.28 -13.86 1.11
CA ILE A 161 11.77 -13.96 -0.27
C ILE A 161 13.09 -13.18 -0.40
N ASP A 162 13.88 -13.48 -1.42
CA ASP A 162 15.19 -12.85 -1.65
C ASP A 162 15.05 -11.43 -2.23
N VAL A 163 14.49 -10.52 -1.42
CA VAL A 163 14.24 -9.11 -1.76
C VAL A 163 14.80 -8.23 -0.66
N LYS A 164 15.63 -7.25 -1.05
CA LYS A 164 16.19 -6.28 -0.11
C LYS A 164 15.11 -5.29 0.33
N ILE A 165 15.08 -4.98 1.62
CA ILE A 165 14.13 -4.00 2.18
C ILE A 165 14.89 -2.73 2.54
N LYS A 166 14.39 -1.60 2.04
CA LYS A 166 14.86 -0.26 2.36
C LYS A 166 13.69 0.62 2.76
N ILE A 167 13.97 1.68 3.51
CA ILE A 167 12.99 2.68 3.92
C ILE A 167 13.49 4.05 3.47
N ALA A 168 12.67 4.75 2.69
CA ALA A 168 12.94 6.12 2.29
C ALA A 168 12.71 7.07 3.48
N TRP A 169 13.75 7.81 3.85
CA TRP A 169 13.72 8.75 4.96
C TRP A 169 14.18 10.14 4.54
N TRP A 170 13.40 11.14 4.96
CA TRP A 170 13.66 12.56 4.69
C TRP A 170 13.33 13.45 5.89
N GLY A 171 13.30 12.87 7.11
CA GLY A 171 13.05 13.60 8.36
C GLY A 171 11.56 13.77 8.71
N GLN A 172 10.71 12.86 8.23
CA GLN A 172 9.25 12.95 8.35
C GLN A 172 8.67 12.50 9.71
N GLU A 173 9.27 12.94 10.82
CA GLU A 173 8.94 12.48 12.18
C GLU A 173 7.57 12.97 12.71
N GLU A 174 7.12 14.15 12.30
CA GLU A 174 5.88 14.76 12.76
C GLU A 174 4.89 14.99 11.60
N LYS A 175 3.58 14.96 11.92
CA LYS A 175 2.54 15.53 11.07
C LYS A 175 2.35 16.98 11.52
N THR A 176 2.94 17.94 10.81
CA THR A 176 2.66 19.35 11.08
C THR A 176 1.38 19.76 10.33
N ASP A 177 0.59 20.69 10.89
CA ASP A 177 -0.72 21.07 10.34
C ASP A 177 -0.64 21.74 8.95
N ASP A 178 0.54 22.24 8.57
CA ASP A 178 0.83 22.79 7.23
C ASP A 178 1.16 21.71 6.18
N LEU A 179 1.21 20.44 6.61
CA LEU A 179 1.59 19.27 5.84
C LEU A 179 0.37 18.35 5.60
N ASP A 180 -0.51 18.84 4.73
CA ASP A 180 -1.73 18.15 4.30
C ASP A 180 -1.38 16.85 3.52
N PRO A 181 -2.21 15.81 3.54
CA PRO A 181 -1.95 14.42 3.15
C PRO A 181 -1.69 14.17 1.64
N ASP A 182 -1.48 15.23 0.86
CA ASP A 182 -0.93 15.21 -0.50
C ASP A 182 0.60 15.44 -0.51
N ASP A 183 1.26 15.52 0.66
CA ASP A 183 2.68 15.84 0.75
C ASP A 183 3.66 14.85 0.16
N VAL A 184 3.28 13.58 -0.03
CA VAL A 184 4.11 12.67 -0.82
C VAL A 184 4.35 13.27 -2.21
N LEU A 185 3.43 14.06 -2.75
CA LEU A 185 3.57 14.66 -4.10
C LEU A 185 4.27 16.02 -4.10
N LYS A 186 4.01 16.87 -3.11
CA LYS A 186 4.76 18.13 -2.96
C LYS A 186 6.21 17.85 -2.54
N SER A 187 6.42 16.89 -1.64
CA SER A 187 7.74 16.46 -1.23
C SER A 187 8.44 15.73 -2.37
N LEU A 188 7.86 14.76 -3.08
CA LEU A 188 8.58 14.06 -4.16
C LEU A 188 8.78 14.88 -5.44
N SER A 189 7.95 15.88 -5.71
CA SER A 189 8.21 16.82 -6.82
C SER A 189 9.37 17.78 -6.51
N GLN A 190 9.72 17.99 -5.24
CA GLN A 190 10.83 18.83 -4.78
C GLN A 190 12.05 18.05 -4.26
N VAL A 191 11.82 16.85 -3.74
CA VAL A 191 12.79 15.87 -3.26
C VAL A 191 13.13 15.03 -4.47
N GLU A 192 14.21 15.40 -5.13
CA GLU A 192 14.92 14.45 -5.98
C GLU A 192 15.15 13.18 -5.15
N LEU A 193 14.79 12.01 -5.68
CA LEU A 193 15.01 10.72 -5.01
C LEU A 193 16.47 10.55 -4.52
N THR A 194 17.40 11.30 -5.11
CA THR A 194 18.82 11.41 -4.75
C THR A 194 19.08 12.02 -3.36
N LYS A 195 18.14 12.79 -2.80
CA LYS A 195 18.22 13.40 -1.46
C LYS A 195 17.62 12.54 -0.36
N LEU A 196 16.98 11.42 -0.72
CA LEU A 196 16.42 10.49 0.24
C LEU A 196 17.52 9.65 0.87
N SER A 197 17.51 9.57 2.20
CA SER A 197 18.30 8.58 2.91
C SER A 197 17.59 7.23 2.83
N LEU A 198 18.26 6.21 2.27
CA LEU A 198 17.74 4.85 2.21
C LEU A 198 18.21 4.05 3.42
N LEU A 199 17.37 3.98 4.44
CA LEU A 199 17.64 3.26 5.67
C LEU A 199 17.42 1.76 5.49
N SER A 200 18.23 0.95 6.17
CA SER A 200 17.89 -0.43 6.50
C SER A 200 16.77 -0.50 7.55
N VAL A 201 16.18 -1.68 7.71
CA VAL A 201 15.16 -1.94 8.75
C VAL A 201 15.69 -1.63 10.16
N CYS A 202 16.97 -1.95 10.44
CA CYS A 202 17.59 -1.68 11.73
C CYS A 202 17.82 -0.19 11.98
N GLU A 203 18.27 0.56 10.97
CA GLU A 203 18.42 2.01 11.07
C GLU A 203 17.06 2.68 11.27
N PHE A 204 16.04 2.27 10.51
CA PHE A 204 14.67 2.76 10.68
C PHE A 204 14.14 2.47 12.10
N TRP A 205 14.42 1.29 12.65
CA TRP A 205 14.06 0.96 14.03
C TRP A 205 14.68 1.90 15.06
N ALA A 206 15.91 2.39 14.82
CA ALA A 206 16.58 3.29 15.74
C ALA A 206 15.85 4.63 15.90
N PHE A 207 15.13 5.08 14.87
CA PHE A 207 14.29 6.29 14.92
C PHE A 207 12.97 6.06 15.67
N VAL A 208 12.53 4.81 15.90
CA VAL A 208 11.27 4.54 16.60
C VAL A 208 11.38 4.96 18.07
N PRO A 209 10.44 5.77 18.60
CA PRO A 209 10.46 6.20 20.00
C PRO A 209 10.63 5.02 20.98
N GLY A 210 11.48 5.20 21.99
CA GLY A 210 11.84 4.13 22.92
C GLY A 210 10.66 3.51 23.66
N GLU A 211 9.62 4.30 23.95
CA GLU A 211 8.37 3.80 24.54
C GLU A 211 7.64 2.83 23.60
N ILE A 212 7.53 3.17 22.32
CA ILE A 212 6.89 2.32 21.31
C ILE A 212 7.69 1.03 21.13
N ARG A 213 9.01 1.13 21.06
CA ARG A 213 9.90 -0.04 20.95
C ARG A 213 9.70 -1.02 22.10
N ARG A 214 9.71 -0.54 23.35
CA ARG A 214 9.44 -1.38 24.54
C ARG A 214 8.07 -2.05 24.46
N ASN A 215 7.02 -1.27 24.18
CA ASN A 215 5.66 -1.78 24.04
C ASN A 215 5.50 -2.87 22.96
N LEU A 216 6.27 -2.79 21.87
CA LEU A 216 6.24 -3.78 20.79
C LEU A 216 7.01 -5.05 21.13
N LEU A 217 8.15 -4.93 21.83
CA LEU A 217 9.02 -6.05 22.21
C LEU A 217 8.55 -6.82 23.46
N GLU A 218 7.88 -6.17 24.39
CA GLU A 218 7.32 -6.78 25.60
C GLU A 218 5.97 -7.47 25.35
N GLY A 219 5.37 -7.24 24.18
CA GLY A 219 4.06 -7.76 23.81
C GLY A 219 4.08 -9.07 23.02
N LYS A 220 2.87 -9.54 22.69
CA LYS A 220 2.62 -10.71 21.83
C LYS A 220 3.21 -10.64 20.41
N HIS A 221 3.74 -9.48 20.01
CA HIS A 221 4.25 -9.21 18.67
C HIS A 221 5.77 -9.31 18.55
N LYS A 222 6.48 -9.70 19.62
CA LYS A 222 7.94 -9.82 19.62
C LYS A 222 8.49 -10.65 18.44
N HIS A 223 7.77 -11.69 18.02
CA HIS A 223 8.15 -12.57 16.90
C HIS A 223 8.17 -11.88 15.52
N VAL A 224 7.61 -10.67 15.39
CA VAL A 224 7.59 -9.87 14.14
C VAL A 224 8.88 -9.06 13.96
N PHE A 225 9.71 -8.99 15.00
CA PHE A 225 10.97 -8.23 15.00
C PHE A 225 12.24 -9.12 14.94
N PRO A 226 12.25 -10.31 14.29
CA PRO A 226 13.40 -11.20 14.34
C PRO A 226 14.60 -10.63 13.56
N VAL A 227 14.33 -9.68 12.64
CA VAL A 227 15.36 -8.98 11.84
C VAL A 227 16.17 -7.98 12.69
N LEU A 228 15.74 -7.69 13.91
CA LEU A 228 16.38 -6.74 14.83
C LEU A 228 17.20 -7.41 15.95
N THR A 229 17.20 -8.74 16.01
CA THR A 229 17.94 -9.58 16.97
C THR A 229 19.01 -10.35 16.26
#